data_AF-A0A183EN03-F1
#
_entry.id   AF-A0A183EN03-F1
#
_cell.length_a   1.000
_cell.length_b   1.000
_cell.length_c   1.000
_cell.angle_alpha   90.00
_cell.angle_beta   90.00
_cell.angle_gamma   90.00
#
_symmetry.space_group_name_H-M   'P 1'
#
loop_
_entity.id
_entity.type
_entity.pdbx_description
1 polymer ?
#
loop_
_entity_poly.entity_id
_entity_poly.type
_entity_poly.pdbx_seq_one_letter_code
_entity_poly.pdbx_strand_id
1 'polypeptide(L)'
;MAHLVENGIINDGSWQISILVTDLNIQRHLFVTGTLHIGGLMLRLVDDIDVTRDWSDHALWWPEKRRWLTHTRSTLDQIGITANCNLEFTPQHKLAKFVFFFHTDFFL
;
A
#
# COMPACT_ATOMS: atom_id res chain seq x y z
N MET A 1 -12.16 35.28 28.22
CA MET A 1 -11.98 34.05 27.42
C MET A 1 -11.14 34.44 26.22
N ALA A 2 -9.83 34.35 26.36
CA ALA A 2 -8.89 34.86 25.37
C ALA A 2 -8.62 33.82 24.29
N HIS A 3 -8.78 34.27 23.06
CA HIS A 3 -8.43 33.64 21.80
C HIS A 3 -6.91 33.52 21.69
N LEU A 4 -6.38 32.30 21.57
CA LEU A 4 -5.04 32.03 21.07
C LEU A 4 -5.17 31.19 19.79
N VAL A 5 -5.31 31.86 18.66
CA VAL A 5 -4.96 31.30 17.35
C VAL A 5 -3.47 31.53 17.21
N GLU A 6 -2.70 30.58 17.73
CA GLU A 6 -1.26 30.51 17.55
C GLU A 6 -1.03 29.73 16.25
N ASN A 7 -0.66 30.46 15.19
CA ASN A 7 0.00 29.99 13.98
C ASN A 7 -0.43 28.60 13.48
N GLY A 8 -1.34 28.58 12.50
CA GLY A 8 -1.99 27.42 11.87
C GLY A 8 -1.07 26.35 11.26
N ILE A 9 -0.27 25.72 12.11
CA ILE A 9 0.36 24.43 11.88
C ILE A 9 -0.36 23.51 12.85
N ILE A 10 -1.55 23.09 12.45
CA ILE A 10 -2.14 21.84 12.94
C ILE A 10 -1.12 20.74 12.67
N ASN A 11 -0.27 20.46 13.65
CA ASN A 11 0.52 19.23 13.68
C ASN A 11 -0.49 18.11 13.97
N ASP A 12 -1.28 17.74 12.96
CA ASP A 12 -2.27 16.65 13.00
C ASP A 12 -1.61 15.27 13.20
N GLY A 13 -0.33 15.23 13.59
CA GLY A 13 0.48 14.02 13.67
C GLY A 13 0.67 13.36 12.30
N SER A 14 0.41 14.09 11.21
CA SER A 14 0.60 13.59 9.86
C SER A 14 2.07 13.53 9.52
N TRP A 15 2.48 12.44 8.89
CA TRP A 15 3.83 12.19 8.44
C TRP A 15 3.81 11.75 6.98
N GLN A 16 4.95 11.91 6.30
CA GLN A 16 5.06 11.54 4.90
C GLN A 16 5.47 10.07 4.78
N ILE A 17 4.70 9.30 4.03
CA ILE A 17 5.05 7.92 3.66
C ILE A 17 5.53 7.86 2.21
N SER A 18 6.52 7.01 1.93
CA SER A 18 7.00 6.74 0.58
C SER A 18 6.43 5.43 0.06
N ILE A 19 5.75 5.49 -1.08
CA ILE A 19 5.17 4.32 -1.74
C ILE A 19 5.71 4.23 -3.15
N LEU A 20 6.38 3.12 -3.48
CA LEU A 20 6.89 2.83 -4.80
C LEU A 20 5.86 2.04 -5.60
N VAL A 21 5.36 2.62 -6.69
CA VAL A 21 4.48 1.92 -7.64
C VAL A 21 5.36 1.11 -8.59
N THR A 22 5.42 -0.21 -8.41
CA THR A 22 6.36 -1.05 -9.17
C THR A 22 6.04 -1.11 -10.66
N ASP A 23 4.76 -0.99 -11.02
CA ASP A 23 4.31 -1.09 -12.41
C ASP A 23 4.73 0.13 -13.25
N LEU A 24 4.70 1.31 -12.63
CA LEU A 24 5.12 2.57 -13.24
C LEU A 24 6.58 2.93 -12.93
N ASN A 25 7.20 2.23 -11.97
CA ASN A 25 8.48 2.57 -11.37
C ASN A 25 8.53 4.04 -10.87
N ILE A 26 7.42 4.51 -10.29
CA ILE A 26 7.27 5.87 -9.76
C ILE A 26 7.16 5.80 -8.24
N GLN A 27 7.92 6.64 -7.55
CA GLN A 27 7.78 6.83 -6.11
C GLN A 27 6.83 7.98 -5.82
N ARG A 28 5.82 7.73 -4.99
CA ARG A 28 4.85 8.72 -4.52
C ARG A 28 5.02 8.96 -3.03
N HIS A 29 4.80 10.20 -2.63
CA HIS A 29 4.90 10.66 -1.26
C HIS A 29 3.54 11.18 -0.81
N LEU A 30 2.95 10.52 0.18
CA LEU A 30 1.62 10.89 0.70
C LEU A 30 1.73 11.31 2.15
N PHE A 31 1.03 12.38 2.52
CA PHE A 31 0.85 12.77 3.91
C PHE A 31 -0.29 11.94 4.54
N VAL A 32 0.06 11.16 5.55
CA VAL A 32 -0.82 10.20 6.21
C VAL A 32 -0.73 10.35 7.71
N THR A 33 -1.81 9.98 8.41
CA THR A 33 -1.83 9.92 9.88
C THR A 33 -1.86 8.47 10.31
N GLY A 34 -1.37 8.13 11.50
CA GLY A 34 -1.36 6.75 12.02
C GLY A 34 -2.75 6.10 12.11
N THR A 35 -3.81 6.91 12.18
CA THR A 35 -5.22 6.48 12.16
C THR A 35 -5.74 6.13 10.77
N LEU A 36 -5.00 6.44 9.70
CA LEU A 36 -5.40 6.13 8.33
C LEU A 36 -5.39 4.62 8.11
N HIS A 37 -6.46 4.10 7.50
CA HIS A 37 -6.55 2.70 7.11
C HIS A 37 -5.79 2.44 5.80
N ILE A 38 -5.27 1.23 5.63
CA ILE A 38 -4.55 0.81 4.42
C ILE A 38 -5.40 1.01 3.16
N GLY A 39 -6.69 0.66 3.20
CA GLY A 39 -7.58 0.86 2.05
C GLY A 39 -7.72 2.33 1.67
N GLY A 40 -7.78 3.23 2.67
CA GLY A 40 -7.80 4.68 2.43
C GLY A 40 -6.48 5.20 1.85
N LEU A 41 -5.35 4.63 2.29
CA LEU A 41 -4.03 4.92 1.71
C LEU A 41 -3.97 4.53 0.23
N MET A 42 -4.48 3.36 -0.13
CA MET A 42 -4.54 2.90 -1.52
C MET A 42 -5.40 3.83 -2.38
N LEU A 43 -6.57 4.25 -1.90
CA LEU A 43 -7.45 5.17 -2.63
C LEU A 43 -6.75 6.52 -2.88
N ARG A 44 -6.11 7.09 -1.86
CA ARG A 44 -5.33 8.34 -2.02
C ARG A 44 -4.18 8.19 -3.01
N LEU A 45 -3.51 7.05 -3.00
CA LEU A 45 -2.43 6.78 -3.94
C LEU A 45 -2.94 6.69 -5.38
N VAL A 46 -4.05 6.00 -5.60
CA VAL A 46 -4.67 5.88 -6.93
C VAL A 46 -5.12 7.25 -7.45
N ASP A 47 -5.70 8.07 -6.59
CA ASP A 47 -6.13 9.44 -6.90
C ASP A 47 -4.92 10.33 -7.29
N ASP A 48 -3.78 10.20 -6.59
CA ASP A 48 -2.55 10.95 -6.87
C ASP A 48 -1.81 10.52 -8.15
N ILE A 49 -1.98 9.27 -8.58
CA ILE A 49 -1.33 8.75 -9.80
C ILE A 49 -2.00 9.31 -11.07
N ASP A 50 -3.28 9.73 -11.00
CA ASP A 50 -4.07 10.26 -12.12
C ASP A 50 -4.02 9.37 -13.39
N VAL A 51 -3.99 8.06 -13.20
CA VAL A 51 -4.02 7.06 -14.28
C VAL A 51 -5.26 6.20 -14.12
N THR A 52 -6.15 6.29 -15.10
CA THR A 52 -7.32 5.43 -15.25
C THR A 52 -6.88 4.03 -15.73
N ARG A 53 -6.72 3.12 -14.78
CA ARG A 53 -6.51 1.69 -15.01
C ARG A 53 -7.14 0.85 -13.90
N ASP A 54 -7.15 -0.46 -14.09
CA ASP A 54 -7.57 -1.40 -13.07
C ASP A 54 -6.51 -1.56 -11.97
N TRP A 55 -6.79 -0.99 -10.81
CA TRP A 55 -5.96 -1.12 -9.60
C TRP A 55 -6.44 -2.25 -8.67
N SER A 56 -7.51 -2.97 -9.04
CA SER A 56 -8.14 -4.02 -8.24
C SER A 56 -7.20 -5.17 -7.88
N ASP A 57 -6.22 -5.46 -8.73
CA ASP A 57 -5.22 -6.51 -8.51
C ASP A 57 -3.98 -6.03 -7.75
N HIS A 58 -3.91 -4.74 -7.39
CA HIS A 58 -2.76 -4.16 -6.72
C HIS A 58 -2.95 -4.18 -5.20
N ALA A 59 -1.87 -4.51 -4.50
CA ALA A 59 -1.83 -4.49 -3.04
C ALA A 59 -0.54 -3.81 -2.57
N LEU A 60 -0.55 -3.38 -1.30
CA LEU A 60 0.63 -2.83 -0.66
C LEU A 60 1.50 -3.96 -0.09
N TRP A 61 2.75 -4.01 -0.53
CA TRP A 61 3.80 -4.88 -0.03
C TRP A 61 4.73 -4.10 0.90
N TRP A 62 5.06 -4.70 2.04
CA TRP A 62 6.02 -4.15 2.98
C TRP A 62 7.34 -4.92 2.89
N PRO A 63 8.35 -4.41 2.18
CA PRO A 63 9.64 -5.09 1.98
C PRO A 63 10.40 -5.34 3.28
N GLU A 64 10.42 -4.41 4.24
CA GLU A 64 11.16 -4.58 5.50
C GLU A 64 10.62 -5.77 6.33
N LYS A 65 9.29 -5.92 6.40
CA LYS A 65 8.64 -7.05 7.08
C LYS A 65 8.35 -8.24 6.17
N ARG A 66 8.69 -8.15 4.88
CA ARG A 66 8.44 -9.15 3.83
C ARG A 66 7.01 -9.70 3.86
N ARG A 67 6.03 -8.81 3.94
CA ARG A 67 4.62 -9.20 4.05
C ARG A 67 3.69 -8.29 3.26
N TRP A 68 2.59 -8.87 2.80
CA TRP A 68 1.49 -8.14 2.20
C TRP A 68 0.61 -7.48 3.25
N LEU A 69 0.15 -6.26 2.95
CA LEU A 69 -0.84 -5.54 3.75
C LEU A 69 -2.25 -5.94 3.31
N THR A 70 -2.64 -7.18 3.64
CA THR A 70 -3.95 -7.73 3.25
C THR A 70 -5.12 -7.17 4.08
N HIS A 71 -4.86 -6.64 5.26
CA HIS A 71 -5.88 -6.11 6.16
C HIS A 71 -6.22 -4.64 5.84
N THR A 72 -7.00 -4.40 4.79
CA THR A 72 -7.36 -3.05 4.31
C THR A 72 -8.05 -2.16 5.35
N ARG A 73 -8.67 -2.76 6.38
CA ARG A 73 -9.33 -2.07 7.50
C ARG A 73 -8.41 -1.76 8.67
N SER A 74 -7.22 -2.33 8.73
CA SER A 74 -6.25 -2.02 9.78
C SER A 74 -5.65 -0.64 9.55
N THR A 75 -5.39 0.08 10.63
CA THR A 75 -4.70 1.37 10.58
C THR A 75 -3.20 1.19 10.41
N LEU A 76 -2.51 2.21 9.88
CA LEU A 76 -1.05 2.20 9.76
C LEU A 76 -0.38 1.96 11.11
N ASP A 77 -0.90 2.59 12.17
CA ASP A 77 -0.40 2.44 13.54
C ASP A 77 -0.56 1.01 14.08
N GLN A 78 -1.69 0.34 13.82
CA GLN A 78 -1.92 -1.04 14.24
C GLN A 78 -0.91 -2.04 13.65
N ILE A 79 -0.37 -1.75 12.47
CA ILE A 79 0.63 -2.60 11.80
C ILE A 79 2.06 -2.11 12.11
N GLY A 80 2.17 -0.92 12.71
CA GLY A 80 3.42 -0.25 13.06
C GLY A 80 4.14 0.35 11.86
N ILE A 81 3.41 0.80 10.83
CA ILE A 81 3.98 1.51 9.68
C ILE A 81 4.29 2.94 10.11
N THR A 82 5.52 3.39 9.84
CA THR A 82 6.03 4.72 10.21
C THR A 82 6.57 5.47 8.98
N ALA A 83 6.97 6.74 9.15
CA ALA A 83 7.44 7.64 8.08
C ALA A 83 8.68 7.18 7.31
N ASN A 84 9.46 6.34 7.97
CA ASN A 84 10.69 5.74 7.49
C ASN A 84 10.45 4.41 6.77
N CYS A 85 9.22 3.90 6.74
CA CYS A 85 8.88 2.69 6.01
C CYS A 85 8.68 3.00 4.52
N ASN A 86 9.28 2.16 3.68
CA ASN A 86 9.04 2.15 2.25
C ASN A 86 8.04 1.05 1.93
N LEU A 87 6.91 1.41 1.32
CA LEU A 87 5.93 0.45 0.82
C LEU A 87 6.01 0.34 -0.69
N GLU A 88 5.63 -0.81 -1.21
CA GLU A 88 5.55 -1.07 -2.64
C GLU A 88 4.11 -1.33 -3.04
N PHE A 89 3.60 -0.60 -4.02
CA PHE A 89 2.30 -0.82 -4.62
C PHE A 89 2.46 -1.67 -5.88
N THR A 90 2.09 -2.94 -5.79
CA THR A 90 2.43 -3.94 -6.80
C THR A 90 1.29 -4.95 -7.00
N PRO A 91 1.09 -5.49 -8.21
CA PRO A 91 0.05 -6.48 -8.47
C PRO A 91 0.29 -7.79 -7.70
N GLN A 92 -0.73 -8.26 -6.98
CA GLN A 92 -0.71 -9.50 -6.20
C GLN A 92 -0.83 -10.74 -7.10
N HIS A 93 -1.57 -10.64 -8.21
CA HIS A 93 -1.77 -11.73 -9.15
C HIS A 93 -0.62 -11.83 -10.15
N LYS A 94 0.42 -12.60 -9.82
CA LYS A 94 1.34 -13.13 -10.83
C LYS A 94 0.71 -14.34 -11.50
N LEU A 95 0.80 -14.42 -12.83
CA LEU A 95 0.41 -15.59 -13.63
C LEU A 95 1.10 -16.85 -13.07
N ALA A 96 0.34 -17.66 -12.34
CA ALA A 96 0.76 -19.00 -11.97
C ALA A 96 0.56 -19.91 -13.18
N LYS A 97 1.65 -20.30 -13.85
CA LYS A 97 1.62 -21.39 -14.83
C LYS A 97 1.49 -22.70 -14.06
N PHE A 98 0.29 -23.27 -14.04
CA PHE A 98 0.10 -24.65 -13.61
C PHE A 98 0.52 -25.59 -14.74
N VAL A 99 1.70 -26.21 -14.62
CA VAL A 99 2.07 -27.35 -15.47
C VAL A 99 1.48 -28.60 -14.83
N PHE A 100 0.34 -29.06 -15.35
CA PHE A 100 -0.18 -30.39 -15.01
C PHE A 100 0.70 -31.45 -15.68
N PHE A 101 1.55 -32.12 -14.89
CA PHE A 101 2.12 -33.39 -15.30
C PHE A 101 1.04 -34.46 -15.13
N PHE A 102 0.33 -34.78 -16.21
CA PHE A 102 -0.39 -36.04 -16.29
C PHE A 102 0.65 -37.15 -16.40
N HIS A 103 0.94 -37.81 -15.29
CA HIS A 103 1.66 -39.07 -15.30
C HIS A 103 0.72 -40.13 -15.87
N THR A 104 0.81 -40.35 -17.18
CA THR A 104 0.20 -41.53 -17.81
C THR A 104 1.06 -42.74 -17.48
N ASP A 105 0.92 -43.26 -16.26
CA ASP A 105 1.17 -44.67 -16.01
C ASP A 105 -0.02 -45.44 -16.57
N PHE A 106 0.02 -45.74 -17.86
CA PHE A 106 -0.88 -46.70 -18.48
C PHE A 106 -0.08 -47.87 -19.04
N PHE A 107 0.07 -48.86 -18.16
CA PHE A 107 0.02 -50.30 -18.41
C PHE A 107 0.85 -50.87 -19.59
N LEU A 108 1.95 -51.55 -19.25
CA LEU A 108 2.31 -52.85 -19.84
C LEU A 108 3.25 -53.63 -18.91
#